data_AF-A0A6B8VWT5-F1
#
_entry.id   AF-A0A6B8VWT5-F1
#
_cell.length_a   1.000
_cell.length_b   1.000
_cell.length_c   1.000
_cell.angle_alpha   90.00
_cell.angle_beta   90.00
_cell.angle_gamma   90.00
#
_symmetry.space_group_name_H-M   'P 1'
#
loop_
_entity.id
_entity.type
_entity.pdbx_description
1 polymer ?
#
loop_
_entity_poly.entity_id
_entity_poly.type
_entity_poly.pdbx_seq_one_letter_code
_entity_poly.pdbx_strand_id
1 'polypeptide(L)' 'MGELAAAAAAGEAPAFHPNTGAQIGVDGERALSVGAAAGLEPPRYCQLCGRRMKVQIRPSGWLAECSRHGELDSVLFER' A
#
# COMPACT_ATOMS: atom_id res chain seq x y z
N MET A 1 3.94 -8.71 -13.09
CA MET A 1 3.51 -7.50 -12.37
C MET A 1 2.01 -7.59 -12.15
N GLY A 2 1.55 -7.67 -10.90
CA GLY A 2 0.12 -7.61 -10.59
C GLY A 2 -0.44 -6.20 -10.83
N GLU A 3 -1.76 -6.07 -10.88
CA GLU A 3 -2.44 -4.79 -11.09
C GLU A 3 -2.04 -3.73 -10.04
N LEU A 4 -1.87 -4.17 -8.78
CA LEU A 4 -1.43 -3.29 -7.70
C LEU A 4 -0.02 -2.72 -7.96
N ALA A 5 0.92 -3.56 -8.38
CA ALA A 5 2.28 -3.14 -8.71
C ALA A 5 2.32 -2.16 -9.88
N ALA A 6 1.49 -2.40 -10.91
CA ALA A 6 1.40 -1.53 -12.07
C ALA A 6 0.87 -0.14 -11.70
N ALA A 7 -0.25 -0.07 -10.97
CA ALA A 7 -0.84 1.19 -10.52
C ALA A 7 0.11 1.99 -9.63
N ALA A 8 0.81 1.32 -8.70
CA ALA A 8 1.78 1.97 -7.83
C ALA A 8 3.00 2.51 -8.60
N ALA A 9 3.55 1.71 -9.52
CA ALA A 9 4.69 2.13 -10.34
C ALA A 9 4.34 3.27 -11.31
N ALA A 10 3.09 3.32 -11.78
CA ALA A 10 2.58 4.40 -12.62
C ALA A 10 2.27 5.69 -11.85
N GLY A 11 2.27 5.65 -10.50
CA GLY A 11 1.92 6.79 -9.66
C GLY A 11 0.43 7.16 -9.71
N GLU A 12 -0.44 6.18 -9.97
CA GLU A 12 -1.88 6.40 -9.96
C GLU A 12 -2.37 6.80 -8.56
N ALA A 13 -3.35 7.71 -8.51
CA ALA A 13 -3.94 8.13 -7.25
C ALA A 13 -4.67 6.94 -6.58
N PRO A 14 -4.45 6.69 -5.27
CA PRO A 14 -5.05 5.55 -4.60
C PRO A 14 -6.55 5.75 -4.40
N ALA A 15 -7.36 4.72 -4.64
CA ALA A 15 -8.78 4.72 -4.28
C ALA A 15 -8.98 4.52 -2.76
N PHE A 16 -8.06 3.81 -2.12
CA PHE A 16 -8.03 3.57 -0.68
C PHE A 16 -6.65 3.93 -0.11
N HIS A 17 -6.63 4.60 1.03
CA HIS A 17 -5.40 5.00 1.68
C HIS A 17 -4.55 3.78 2.11
N PRO A 18 -3.30 3.61 1.64
CA PRO A 18 -2.53 2.37 1.79
C PRO A 18 -2.23 1.95 3.25
N ASN A 19 -2.18 2.89 4.19
CA ASN A 19 -1.87 2.61 5.60
C ASN A 19 -3.09 2.56 6.52
N THR A 20 -4.24 3.07 6.09
CA THR A 20 -5.45 3.13 6.95
C THR A 20 -6.63 2.37 6.37
N GLY A 21 -6.64 2.10 5.07
CA GLY A 21 -7.74 1.46 4.36
C GLY A 21 -8.95 2.35 4.12
N ALA A 22 -8.89 3.64 4.50
CA ALA A 22 -9.96 4.60 4.28
C ALA A 22 -10.15 4.88 2.78
N GLN A 23 -11.39 4.85 2.30
CA GLN A 23 -11.72 5.16 0.93
C GLN A 23 -11.60 6.67 0.67
N ILE A 24 -10.81 7.06 -0.33
CA ILE A 24 -10.55 8.46 -0.64
C ILE A 24 -11.83 9.13 -1.15
N GLY A 25 -12.17 10.29 -0.58
CA GLY A 25 -13.35 11.08 -0.94
C GLY A 25 -14.68 10.54 -0.41
N VAL A 26 -14.67 9.44 0.33
CA VAL A 26 -15.87 8.84 0.95
C VAL A 26 -15.72 8.79 2.47
N ASP A 27 -14.64 8.18 2.94
CA ASP A 27 -14.35 8.10 4.36
C ASP A 27 -13.67 9.39 4.84
N GLY A 28 -13.91 9.75 6.09
CA GLY A 28 -13.18 10.85 6.75
C GLY A 28 -11.69 10.52 6.91
N GLU A 29 -10.85 11.55 6.98
CA GLU A 29 -9.42 11.37 7.23
C GLU A 29 -9.19 10.61 8.54
N ARG A 30 -8.32 9.60 8.45
CA ARG A 30 -7.91 8.81 9.60
C ARG A 30 -6.45 9.07 9.90
N ALA A 31 -6.17 9.42 11.16
CA ALA A 31 -4.81 9.67 11.62
C ALA A 31 -3.90 8.47 11.31
N LEU A 32 -2.72 8.78 10.80
CA LEU A 32 -1.66 7.80 10.57
C LEU A 32 -0.96 7.48 11.89
N SER A 33 -0.40 6.27 11.99
CA SER A 33 0.64 6.01 12.98
C SER A 33 1.86 6.88 12.67
N VAL A 34 2.69 7.13 13.68
CA VAL A 34 3.94 7.91 13.51
C VAL A 34 4.83 7.28 12.44
N GLY A 35 4.96 5.96 12.40
CA GLY A 35 5.76 5.25 11.40
C GLY A 35 5.18 5.40 9.99
N ALA A 36 3.87 5.26 9.81
CA ALA A 36 3.22 5.47 8.53
C ALA A 36 3.33 6.92 8.03
N ALA A 37 3.17 7.90 8.92
CA ALA A 37 3.36 9.31 8.59
C ALA A 37 4.81 9.63 8.18
N ALA A 38 5.79 8.93 8.78
CA ALA A 38 7.20 9.04 8.44
C ALA A 38 7.63 8.20 7.22
N GLY A 39 6.73 7.44 6.60
CA GLY A 39 7.05 6.55 5.47
C GLY A 39 7.87 5.30 5.86
N LEU A 40 7.92 4.96 7.15
CA LEU A 40 8.71 3.82 7.68
C LEU A 40 7.91 2.52 7.77
N GLU A 41 6.60 2.56 7.54
CA GLU A 41 5.74 1.38 7.54
C GLU A 41 5.36 0.96 6.12
N PRO A 42 5.32 -0.36 5.83
CA PRO A 42 4.80 -0.86 4.56
C PRO A 42 3.29 -0.64 4.46
N PRO A 43 2.74 -0.57 3.24
CA PRO A 43 1.30 -0.47 3.03
C PRO A 43 0.59 -1.69 3.63
N ARG A 44 -0.49 -1.43 4.36
CA ARG A 44 -1.29 -2.46 5.06
C ARG A 44 -2.56 -2.84 4.29
N TYR A 45 -3.00 -1.97 3.38
CA TYR A 45 -4.22 -2.11 2.61
C TYR A 45 -3.94 -1.89 1.12
N CYS A 46 -4.62 -2.65 0.27
CA CYS A 46 -4.50 -2.50 -1.17
C CYS A 46 -5.12 -1.17 -1.61
N GLN A 47 -4.36 -0.36 -2.33
CA GLN A 47 -4.81 0.97 -2.75
C GLN A 47 -5.96 0.95 -3.76
N LEU A 48 -6.22 -0.21 -4.38
CA LEU A 48 -7.28 -0.40 -5.38
C LEU A 48 -8.61 -0.84 -4.76
N CYS A 49 -8.59 -1.60 -3.65
CA CYS A 49 -9.83 -2.17 -3.09
C CYS A 49 -9.96 -2.16 -1.58
N GLY A 50 -9.03 -1.54 -0.85
CA GLY A 50 -9.08 -1.39 0.60
C GLY A 50 -8.91 -2.69 1.38
N ARG A 51 -8.65 -3.84 0.73
CA ARG A 51 -8.46 -5.10 1.44
C ARG A 51 -7.12 -5.09 2.18
N ARG A 52 -7.13 -5.54 3.43
CA ARG A 52 -5.92 -5.76 4.23
C ARG A 52 -5.02 -6.78 3.55
N MET A 53 -3.76 -6.43 3.37
CA MET A 53 -2.77 -7.25 2.69
C MET A 53 -1.99 -8.11 3.69
N LYS A 54 -1.47 -9.24 3.21
CA LYS A 54 -0.41 -9.96 3.92
C LYS A 54 0.89 -9.22 3.64
N VAL A 55 1.64 -8.88 4.69
CA VAL A 55 2.92 -8.16 4.55
C VAL A 55 4.03 -8.98 5.18
N GLN A 56 5.09 -9.22 4.41
CA GLN A 56 6.33 -9.83 4.86
C GLN A 56 7.43 -8.76 4.89
N ILE A 57 7.95 -8.47 6.08
CA ILE A 57 9.16 -7.67 6.23
C ILE A 57 10.38 -8.56 5.94
N ARG A 58 11.36 -8.00 5.24
CA ARG A 58 12.65 -8.60 4.91
C ARG A 58 13.76 -7.61 5.32
N PRO A 59 15.01 -8.05 5.53
CA PRO A 59 16.11 -7.13 5.81
C PRO A 59 16.32 -6.05 4.74
N SER A 60 16.01 -6.36 3.48
CA SER A 60 16.16 -5.46 2.34
C SER A 60 14.89 -4.69 1.97
N GLY A 61 13.80 -4.79 2.75
CA GLY A 61 12.54 -4.12 2.42
C GLY A 61 11.31 -4.95 2.75
N TRP A 62 10.29 -4.93 1.90
CA TRP A 62 9.03 -5.63 2.18
C TRP A 62 8.31 -6.11 0.93
N LEU A 63 7.51 -7.16 1.11
CA LEU A 63 6.55 -7.66 0.12
C LEU A 63 5.14 -7.60 0.71
N ALA A 64 4.22 -6.96 0.01
CA ALA A 64 2.82 -6.89 0.36
C ALA A 64 1.96 -7.58 -0.69
N GLU A 65 1.03 -8.44 -0.28
CA GLU A 65 0.22 -9.25 -1.17
C GLU A 65 -1.27 -8.97 -0.97
N CYS A 66 -1.92 -8.48 -2.03
CA CYS A 66 -3.37 -8.42 -2.12
C CYS A 66 -3.91 -9.68 -2.79
N SER A 67 -4.84 -10.38 -2.14
CA SER A 67 -5.46 -11.58 -2.69
C SER A 67 -6.28 -11.37 -3.98
N ARG A 68 -6.50 -10.12 -4.41
CA ARG A 68 -7.17 -9.78 -5.68
C ARG A 68 -6.24 -9.15 -6.71
N HIS A 69 -5.40 -8.20 -6.29
CA HIS A 69 -4.62 -7.36 -7.21
C HIS A 69 -3.13 -7.72 -7.28
N GLY A 70 -2.74 -8.77 -6.56
CA GLY A 70 -1.38 -9.32 -6.59
C GLY A 70 -0.41 -8.64 -5.63
N GLU A 71 0.87 -8.89 -5.87
CA GLU A 71 1.98 -8.46 -5.03
C GLU A 71 2.45 -7.02 -5.34
N LEU A 72 2.97 -6.36 -4.31
CA LEU A 72 3.66 -5.08 -4.34
C LEU A 72 4.95 -5.22 -3.53
N ASP A 73 6.08 -4.91 -4.14
CA ASP A 73 7.40 -5.07 -3.52
C ASP A 73 8.08 -3.70 -3.37
N SER A 74 8.80 -3.50 -2.27
CA SER A 74 9.51 -2.26 -1.98
C SER A 74 10.52 -1.87 -3.06
N VAL A 75 11.06 -2.84 -3.79
CA VAL A 75 12.03 -2.61 -4.88
C VAL A 75 11.49 -1.69 -5.99
N LEU A 76 10.17 -1.54 -6.11
CA LEU A 76 9.55 -0.61 -7.07
C LEU A 76 9.72 0.86 -6.68
N PHE A 77 10.08 1.14 -5.43
CA PHE A 77 10.24 2.49 -4.88
C PHE A 77 11.70 2.85 -4.57
N GLU A 78 12.62 1.90 -4.75
CA GLU A 78 14.06 2.10 -4.59
C GLU A 78 14.59 2.79 -5.85
N ARG A 79 15.12 4.01 -5.69
CA ARG A 79 15.80 4.78 -6.74
C ARG A 79 17.23 5.07 -6.32
#